data_AF-A0A937FFV0-F1
#
_entry.id   AF-A0A937FFV0-F1
#
_cell.length_a   1.000
_cell.length_b   1.000
_cell.length_c   1.000
_cell.angle_alpha   90.00
_cell.angle_beta   90.00
_cell.angle_gamma   90.00
#
_symmetry.space_group_name_H-M   'P 1'
#
loop_
_entity.id
_entity.type
_entity.pdbx_description
1 polymer ?
#
loop_
_entity_poly.entity_id
_entity_poly.type
_entity_poly.pdbx_seq_one_letter_code
_entity_poly.pdbx_strand_id
1 'polypeptide(L)'
;MDYLILFIVAAFSTIVFSVLINVFNNNVIGIFIPIQKHAKSLKRKKLYRNMASIIFILIAINIAWFFKLGNVGSGLVLGAFIALNGVLFDSGFGSDLKN
;
A
#
# COMPACT_ATOMS: atom_id res chain seq x y z
N MET A 1 11.46 -7.63 -20.48
CA MET A 1 11.25 -6.16 -20.44
C MET A 1 9.95 -5.81 -19.73
N ASP A 2 8.85 -6.50 -20.04
CA ASP A 2 7.52 -6.24 -19.48
C ASP A 2 7.38 -6.29 -17.95
N TYR A 3 7.97 -7.29 -17.30
CA TYR A 3 7.97 -7.38 -15.83
C TYR A 3 8.79 -6.27 -15.16
N LEU A 4 9.81 -5.77 -15.86
CA LEU A 4 10.67 -4.68 -15.39
C LEU A 4 9.87 -3.36 -15.41
N ILE A 5 9.09 -3.13 -16.46
CA ILE A 5 8.15 -2.00 -16.57
C ILE A 5 7.11 -2.07 -15.46
N LEU A 6 6.51 -3.24 -15.23
CA LEU A 6 5.54 -3.44 -14.15
C LEU A 6 6.14 -3.06 -12.79
N PHE A 7 7.37 -3.49 -12.50
CA PHE A 7 8.04 -3.22 -11.23
C PHE A 7 8.35 -1.72 -11.05
N ILE A 8 8.83 -1.06 -12.10
CA ILE A 8 9.13 0.38 -12.09
C ILE A 8 7.83 1.19 -11.87
N VAL A 9 6.77 0.85 -12.60
CA VAL A 9 5.47 1.54 -12.46
C VAL A 9 4.88 1.29 -11.07
N ALA A 10 5.02 0.09 -10.52
CA ALA A 10 4.59 -0.22 -9.16
C ALA A 10 5.37 0.58 -8.11
N ALA A 11 6.70 0.68 -8.24
CA ALA A 11 7.52 1.48 -7.33
C ALA A 11 7.14 2.97 -7.38
N PHE A 12 7.01 3.54 -8.59
CA PHE A 12 6.65 4.95 -8.76
C PHE A 12 5.24 5.25 -8.23
N SER A 13 4.26 4.42 -8.58
CA SER A 13 2.89 4.59 -8.10
C SER A 13 2.77 4.39 -6.60
N THR A 14 3.56 3.51 -5.99
CA THR A 14 3.63 3.37 -4.53
C THR A 14 3.98 4.70 -3.87
N ILE A 15 4.97 5.42 -4.40
CA ILE A 15 5.38 6.72 -3.86
C ILE A 15 4.25 7.73 -3.98
N VAL A 16 3.67 7.86 -5.18
CA VAL A 16 2.58 8.80 -5.46
C VAL A 16 1.35 8.54 -4.58
N PHE A 17 0.90 7.28 -4.52
CA PHE A 17 -0.24 6.90 -3.69
C PHE A 17 0.06 7.00 -2.20
N SER A 18 1.30 6.74 -1.76
CA SER A 18 1.66 6.91 -0.35
C SER A 18 1.53 8.37 0.09
N VAL A 19 1.99 9.32 -0.74
CA VAL A 19 1.83 10.75 -0.47
C VAL A 19 0.35 11.12 -0.45
N LEU A 20 -0.41 10.72 -1.46
CA LEU A 20 -1.85 10.98 -1.53
C LEU A 20 -2.58 10.43 -0.31
N ILE A 21 -2.47 9.13 -0.03
CA ILE A 21 -3.17 8.47 1.07
C ILE A 21 -2.77 9.10 2.41
N ASN A 22 -1.50 9.45 2.61
CA ASN A 22 -1.05 10.07 3.85
C ASN A 22 -1.62 11.50 4.02
N VAL A 23 -1.64 12.30 2.94
CA VAL A 23 -2.28 13.62 2.94
C VAL A 23 -3.79 13.50 3.22
N PHE A 24 -4.48 12.57 2.57
CA PHE A 24 -5.90 12.30 2.81
C PHE A 24 -6.18 11.85 4.25
N ASN A 25 -5.32 10.98 4.79
CA ASN A 25 -5.46 10.46 6.13
C ASN A 25 -5.24 11.54 7.21
N ASN A 26 -4.27 12.45 6.99
CA ASN A 26 -3.93 13.46 7.99
C ASN A 26 -4.79 14.73 7.90
N ASN A 27 -5.27 15.12 6.71
CA ASN A 27 -5.95 16.40 6.52
C ASN A 27 -7.47 16.31 6.39
N VAL A 28 -8.02 15.33 5.66
CA VAL A 28 -9.39 15.47 5.15
C VAL A 28 -10.37 14.49 5.79
N ILE A 29 -9.97 13.23 6.03
CA ILE A 29 -10.97 12.20 6.37
C ILE A 29 -10.63 11.36 7.60
N GLY A 30 -9.36 11.24 7.99
CA GLY A 30 -8.98 10.50 9.21
C GLY A 30 -9.48 9.05 9.27
N ILE A 31 -9.99 8.49 8.15
CA ILE A 31 -10.70 7.20 8.11
C ILE A 31 -9.77 6.07 8.57
N PHE A 32 -8.48 6.19 8.28
CA PHE A 32 -7.51 5.16 8.61
C PHE A 32 -6.90 5.33 10.00
N ILE A 33 -7.11 6.46 10.70
CA ILE A 33 -6.64 6.69 12.08
C ILE A 33 -7.14 5.61 13.06
N PRO A 34 -8.44 5.26 13.13
CA PRO A 34 -8.90 4.20 14.04
C PRO A 34 -8.30 2.84 13.70
N ILE A 35 -8.17 2.52 12.40
CA ILE A 35 -7.58 1.27 11.92
C ILE A 35 -6.09 1.22 12.26
N GLN A 36 -5.35 2.32 12.07
CA GLN A 36 -3.95 2.47 12.44
C GLN A 36 -3.74 2.33 13.95
N LYS A 37 -4.65 2.85 14.78
CA LYS A 37 -4.56 2.71 16.25
C LYS A 37 -4.72 1.25 16.68
N HIS A 38 -5.66 0.52 16.07
CA HIS A 38 -5.80 -0.92 16.29
C HIS A 38 -4.59 -1.69 15.76
N ALA A 39 -4.08 -1.32 14.58
CA ALA A 39 -2.90 -1.92 13.98
C ALA A 39 -1.64 -1.72 14.84
N LYS A 40 -1.47 -0.53 15.43
CA LYS A 40 -0.38 -0.21 16.37
C LYS A 40 -0.48 -0.99 17.69
N SER A 41 -1.69 -1.30 18.14
CA SER A 41 -1.93 -2.07 19.37
C SER A 41 -1.63 -3.58 19.22
N LEU A 42 -1.39 -4.09 18.01
CA LEU A 42 -1.11 -5.50 17.78
C LEU A 42 0.32 -5.86 18.22
N LYS A 43 0.43 -6.69 19.27
CA LYS A 43 1.72 -7.24 19.77
C LYS A 43 2.57 -7.93 18.69
N ARG A 44 1.95 -8.46 17.63
CA ARG A 44 2.61 -9.15 16.50
C ARG A 44 2.45 -8.39 15.17
N LYS A 45 2.51 -7.05 15.20
CA LYS A 45 2.33 -6.16 14.04
C LYS A 45 3.02 -6.65 12.76
N LYS A 46 4.28 -7.12 12.85
CA LYS A 46 5.06 -7.60 11.70
C LYS A 46 4.44 -8.83 11.01
N LEU A 47 3.89 -9.78 11.78
CA LEU A 47 3.23 -10.96 11.23
C LEU A 47 1.91 -10.59 10.56
N TYR A 48 1.08 -9.79 11.22
CA TYR A 48 -0.18 -9.31 10.65
C TYR A 48 0.04 -8.44 9.40
N ARG A 49 1.06 -7.59 9.41
CA ARG A 49 1.48 -6.83 8.24
C ARG A 49 1.87 -7.75 7.09
N ASN A 50 2.70 -8.77 7.33
CA ASN A 50 3.07 -9.70 6.26
C ASN A 50 1.86 -10.46 5.70
N MET A 51 0.94 -10.90 6.56
CA MET A 51 -0.30 -11.54 6.11
C MET A 51 -1.17 -10.56 5.30
N ALA A 52 -1.34 -9.33 5.78
CA ALA A 52 -2.07 -8.29 5.06
C ALA A 52 -1.41 -7.94 3.71
N SER A 53 -0.08 -7.86 3.65
CA SER A 53 0.67 -7.69 2.39
C SER A 53 0.33 -8.77 1.38
N ILE A 54 0.35 -10.04 1.80
CA ILE A 54 0.05 -11.18 0.92
C ILE A 54 -1.39 -11.09 0.43
N ILE A 55 -2.35 -10.81 1.32
CA ILE A 55 -3.76 -10.65 0.97
C ILE A 55 -3.93 -9.51 -0.04
N PHE A 56 -3.30 -8.35 0.20
CA PHE A 56 -3.39 -7.21 -0.70
C PHE A 56 -2.77 -7.48 -2.08
N ILE A 57 -1.65 -8.21 -2.14
CA ILE A 57 -1.06 -8.65 -3.40
C ILE A 57 -2.01 -9.59 -4.15
N LEU A 58 -2.63 -10.56 -3.47
CA LEU A 58 -3.59 -11.47 -4.09
C LEU A 58 -4.82 -10.72 -4.62
N ILE A 59 -5.33 -9.75 -3.88
CA ILE A 59 -6.44 -8.89 -4.32
C ILE A 59 -6.03 -8.07 -5.54
N ALA A 60 -4.85 -7.45 -5.51
CA ALA A 60 -4.33 -6.66 -6.63
C ALA A 60 -4.19 -7.49 -7.91
N ILE A 61 -3.68 -8.72 -7.80
CA ILE A 61 -3.58 -9.66 -8.92
C ILE A 61 -4.98 -10.04 -9.46
N ASN A 62 -5.95 -10.32 -8.58
CA ASN A 62 -7.31 -10.64 -9.01
C ASN A 62 -7.98 -9.47 -9.74
N ILE A 63 -7.80 -8.24 -9.25
CA ILE A 63 -8.33 -7.04 -9.92
C ILE A 63 -7.67 -6.87 -11.28
N ALA A 64 -6.34 -6.98 -11.35
CA ALA A 64 -5.61 -6.88 -12.61
C ALA A 64 -6.07 -7.92 -13.64
N TRP A 65 -6.35 -9.14 -13.18
CA TRP A 65 -6.82 -10.22 -14.03
C TRP A 65 -8.27 -10.02 -14.47
N PHE A 66 -9.18 -9.67 -13.55
CA PHE A 66 -10.60 -9.45 -13.82
C PHE A 66 -10.83 -8.31 -14.82
N PHE A 67 -10.10 -7.21 -14.67
CA PHE A 67 -10.18 -6.05 -15.57
C PHE A 67 -9.25 -6.13 -16.79
N LYS A 68 -8.51 -7.24 -16.96
CA LYS A 68 -7.51 -7.43 -18.03
C LYS A 68 -6.55 -6.24 -18.16
N LEU A 69 -6.06 -5.75 -17.02
CA LEU A 69 -5.14 -4.62 -16.98
C LEU A 69 -3.81 -5.00 -17.63
N GLY A 70 -3.30 -4.15 -18.52
CA GLY A 70 -1.94 -4.27 -19.04
C GLY A 70 -0.89 -4.03 -17.94
N ASN A 71 0.38 -4.26 -18.26
CA ASN A 71 1.50 -4.18 -17.30
C ASN A 71 1.54 -2.86 -16.51
N VAL A 72 1.21 -1.75 -17.16
CA VAL A 72 1.14 -0.42 -16.53
C VAL A 72 -0.01 -0.37 -15.51
N GLY A 73 -1.22 -0.79 -15.89
CA GLY A 73 -2.38 -0.78 -14.99
C GLY A 73 -2.21 -1.72 -13.80
N SER A 74 -1.66 -2.91 -14.03
CA SER A 74 -1.33 -3.86 -12.98
C SER A 74 -0.28 -3.31 -12.01
N GLY A 75 0.73 -2.61 -12.53
CA GLY A 75 1.72 -1.90 -11.73
C GLY A 75 1.09 -0.80 -10.86
N LEU A 76 0.18 0.00 -11.41
CA LEU A 76 -0.54 1.05 -10.66
C LEU A 76 -1.37 0.47 -9.51
N VAL A 77 -2.12 -0.60 -9.77
CA VAL A 77 -2.96 -1.26 -8.75
C VAL A 77 -2.07 -1.85 -7.65
N LEU A 78 -1.00 -2.56 -8.02
CA LEU A 78 -0.05 -3.10 -7.05
C LEU A 78 0.57 -2.00 -6.17
N GLY A 79 1.03 -0.92 -6.78
CA GLY A 79 1.63 0.19 -6.03
C GLY A 79 0.63 0.89 -5.10
N ALA A 80 -0.63 1.03 -5.51
CA ALA A 80 -1.70 1.56 -4.66
C ALA A 80 -1.93 0.70 -3.40
N PHE A 81 -2.00 -0.63 -3.58
CA PHE A 81 -2.18 -1.56 -2.46
C PHE A 81 -0.97 -1.61 -1.53
N ILE A 82 0.24 -1.55 -2.08
CA ILE A 82 1.48 -1.48 -1.29
C ILE A 82 1.50 -0.19 -0.46
N ALA A 83 1.19 0.94 -1.07
CA ALA A 83 1.11 2.23 -0.39
C ALA A 83 0.07 2.23 0.74
N LEU A 84 -1.11 1.67 0.48
CA LEU A 84 -2.20 1.56 1.45
C LEU A 84 -1.79 0.68 2.65
N ASN A 85 -1.20 -0.48 2.39
CA ASN A 85 -0.65 -1.34 3.44
C ASN A 85 0.43 -0.63 4.26
N GLY A 86 1.30 0.13 3.58
CA GLY A 86 2.27 1.02 4.21
C GLY A 86 1.61 1.97 5.18
N VAL A 87 0.62 2.76 4.75
CA VAL A 87 -0.06 3.76 5.59
C VAL A 87 -0.88 3.12 6.72
N LEU A 88 -1.48 1.95 6.52
CA LEU A 88 -2.28 1.27 7.54
C LEU A 88 -1.44 0.76 8.71
N PHE A 89 -0.27 0.20 8.41
CA PHE A 89 0.57 -0.42 9.42
C PHE A 89 1.69 0.51 9.86
N ASP A 90 2.40 1.18 8.95
CA ASP A 90 3.42 2.16 9.28
C ASP A 90 2.78 3.56 9.23
N SER A 91 2.83 4.27 10.35
CA SER A 91 2.30 5.63 10.45
C SER A 91 3.12 6.60 9.60
N GLY A 92 2.80 6.66 8.30
CA GLY A 92 3.40 7.55 7.32
C GLY A 92 4.82 7.15 6.91
N PHE A 93 5.09 7.23 5.61
CA PHE A 93 6.45 7.26 5.10
C PHE A 93 7.18 8.46 5.75
N GLY A 94 8.12 8.19 6.66
CA GLY A 94 8.83 9.22 7.44
C GLY A 94 8.98 8.93 8.94
N SER A 95 8.28 7.95 9.53
CA SER A 95 8.52 7.58 10.94
C SER A 95 9.71 6.64 11.15
N ASP A 96 10.19 5.97 10.09
CA ASP A 96 11.33 5.05 10.13
C ASP A 96 12.70 5.71 9.88
N LEU A 97 12.75 7.00 9.50
CA LEU A 97 14.00 7.77 9.38
C LEU A 97 14.39 8.50 10.68
N LYS A 98 13.68 8.24 11.78
CA LYS A 98 13.86 8.91 13.07
C LYS A 98 14.36 8.01 14.20
N ASN A 99 14.73 6.77 13.92
CA ASN A 99 15.40 5.88 14.87
C ASN A 99 16.79 5.49 14.38
#